data_AF-T1A2E3-F1
#
_entry.id   AF-T1A2E3-F1
#
_cell.length_a   1.000
_cell.length_b   1.000
_cell.length_c   1.000
_cell.angle_alpha   90.00
_cell.angle_beta   90.00
_cell.angle_gamma   90.00
#
_symmetry.space_group_name_H-M   'P 1'
#
loop_
_entity.id
_entity.type
_entity.pdbx_description
1 polymer ?
#
loop_
_entity_poly.entity_id
_entity_poly.type
_entity_poly.pdbx_seq_one_letter_code
_entity_poly.pdbx_strand_id
1 'polypeptide(L)'
;MPGTYFVNVSAPGFHSRNSTYELSPGHDYSLQYILNPTGQVYSLQGIITDAVQKFPIQGVQVSYGGKIYGYSNNTGFYKIFAAPGTYNLTFSKDYYNSTVITEHMTRNLTE
;
A
#
# COMPACT_ATOMS: atom_id res chain seq x y z
N MET A 1 -25.78 -6.84 -9.39
CA MET A 1 -26.34 -8.06 -10.01
C MET A 1 -26.15 -9.19 -9.02
N PRO A 2 -27.15 -10.05 -8.80
CA PRO A 2 -26.93 -11.29 -8.05
C PRO A 2 -26.05 -12.24 -8.85
N GLY A 3 -25.23 -13.04 -8.16
CA GLY A 3 -24.35 -14.00 -8.82
C GLY A 3 -23.14 -14.38 -7.97
N THR A 4 -22.32 -15.27 -8.51
CA THR A 4 -21.09 -15.74 -7.89
C THR A 4 -19.92 -14.81 -8.25
N TYR A 5 -19.24 -14.28 -7.23
CA TYR A 5 -18.11 -13.38 -7.36
C TYR A 5 -16.84 -14.03 -6.81
N PHE A 6 -15.79 -13.97 -7.61
CA PHE A 6 -14.44 -14.35 -7.20
C PHE A 6 -13.69 -13.13 -6.67
N VAL A 7 -13.22 -13.23 -5.44
CA VAL A 7 -12.46 -12.18 -4.76
C VAL A 7 -11.04 -12.68 -4.52
N ASN A 8 -10.06 -11.94 -5.04
CA ASN A 8 -8.65 -12.14 -4.74
C ASN A 8 -8.14 -10.91 -3.98
N VAL A 9 -7.62 -11.14 -2.77
CA VAL A 9 -7.00 -10.11 -1.95
C VAL A 9 -5.52 -10.41 -1.84
N SER A 10 -4.68 -9.43 -2.19
CA SER A 10 -3.24 -9.56 -2.13
C SER A 10 -2.59 -8.28 -1.61
N ALA A 11 -1.49 -8.45 -0.89
CA ALA A 11 -0.62 -7.35 -0.46
C ALA A 11 0.85 -7.82 -0.56
N PRO A 12 1.79 -6.95 -0.95
CA PRO A 12 3.20 -7.32 -0.97
C PRO A 12 3.72 -7.78 0.41
N GLY A 13 4.46 -8.89 0.45
CA GLY A 13 4.94 -9.49 1.70
C GLY A 13 3.92 -10.34 2.46
N PHE A 14 2.71 -10.52 1.90
CA PHE A 14 1.65 -11.35 2.47
C PHE A 14 1.19 -12.42 1.49
N HIS A 15 0.71 -13.55 2.01
CA HIS A 15 0.06 -14.57 1.21
C HIS A 15 -1.29 -14.05 0.69
N SER A 16 -1.51 -14.16 -0.62
CA SER A 16 -2.81 -13.84 -1.23
C SER A 16 -3.89 -14.79 -0.74
N ARG A 17 -5.11 -14.29 -0.61
CA ARG A 17 -6.28 -15.08 -0.23
C ARG A 17 -7.36 -14.96 -1.29
N ASN A 18 -7.90 -16.12 -1.66
CA ASN A 18 -8.90 -16.25 -2.70
C ASN A 18 -10.19 -16.74 -2.05
N SER A 19 -11.34 -16.19 -2.43
CA SER A 19 -12.63 -16.60 -1.89
C SER A 19 -13.72 -16.38 -2.93
N THR A 20 -14.74 -17.23 -2.89
CA THR A 20 -15.89 -17.17 -3.78
C THR A 20 -17.14 -16.90 -2.95
N TYR A 21 -17.93 -15.90 -3.35
CA TYR A 21 -19.17 -15.52 -2.65
C TYR A 21 -20.34 -15.51 -3.61
N GLU A 22 -21.50 -15.89 -3.11
CA GLU A 22 -22.76 -15.75 -3.83
C GLU A 22 -23.50 -14.55 -3.25
N LEU A 23 -23.69 -13.51 -4.09
CA LEU A 23 -24.36 -12.29 -3.69
C LEU A 23 -25.82 -12.32 -4.15
N SER A 24 -26.72 -11.99 -3.23
CA SER A 24 -28.16 -11.90 -3.44
C SER A 24 -28.63 -10.44 -3.41
N PRO A 25 -29.73 -10.08 -4.09
CA PRO A 25 -30.24 -8.72 -4.10
C PRO A 25 -30.73 -8.30 -2.70
N GLY A 26 -30.67 -6.99 -2.41
CA GLY A 26 -31.22 -6.41 -1.20
C GLY A 26 -30.42 -6.64 0.08
N HIS A 27 -29.19 -7.15 -0.02
CA HIS A 27 -28.29 -7.35 1.12
C HIS A 27 -26.96 -6.61 0.91
N ASP A 28 -26.46 -5.99 1.98
CA ASP A 28 -25.11 -5.45 2.03
C ASP A 28 -24.14 -6.53 2.51
N TYR A 29 -23.00 -6.67 1.82
CA TYR A 29 -21.97 -7.64 2.16
C TYR A 29 -20.69 -6.92 2.55
N SER A 30 -20.19 -7.18 3.76
CA SER A 30 -18.90 -6.70 4.24
C SER A 30 -17.97 -7.89 4.45
N LEU A 31 -16.78 -7.84 3.86
CA LEU A 31 -15.80 -8.92 3.90
C LEU A 31 -14.55 -8.46 4.66
N GLN A 32 -14.11 -9.27 5.62
CA GLN A 32 -12.85 -9.06 6.33
C GLN A 32 -11.87 -10.17 5.99
N TYR A 33 -10.63 -9.77 5.68
CA TYR A 33 -9.53 -10.69 5.36
C TYR A 33 -8.38 -10.49 6.32
N ILE A 34 -7.91 -11.59 6.89
CA ILE A 34 -6.63 -11.64 7.58
C ILE A 34 -5.63 -12.24 6.59
N LEU A 35 -4.63 -11.45 6.21
CA LEU A 35 -3.52 -11.92 5.39
C LEU A 35 -2.35 -12.29 6.30
N ASN A 36 -1.77 -13.46 6.09
CA ASN A 36 -0.59 -13.89 6.83
C ASN A 36 0.67 -13.42 6.09
N PRO A 37 1.66 -12.83 6.77
CA PRO A 37 2.96 -12.52 6.19
C PRO A 37 3.59 -13.76 5.54
N THR A 38 4.24 -13.60 4.39
CA THR A 38 5.01 -14.69 3.76
C THR A 38 6.32 -15.01 4.48
N GLY A 39 6.68 -14.20 5.47
CA GLY A 39 7.91 -14.27 6.23
C GLY A 39 8.09 -13.00 7.05
N GLN A 40 9.33 -12.58 7.23
CA GLN A 40 9.61 -11.29 7.85
C GLN A 40 9.11 -10.16 6.94
N VAL A 41 8.41 -9.20 7.51
CA VAL A 41 7.88 -8.02 6.82
C VAL A 41 8.34 -6.80 7.60
N TYR A 42 8.80 -5.79 6.89
CA TYR A 42 9.18 -4.50 7.43
C TYR A 42 8.20 -3.44 6.99
N SER A 43 8.07 -2.38 7.79
CA SER A 43 7.29 -1.21 7.43
C SER A 43 8.16 0.01 7.27
N LEU A 44 7.95 0.75 6.18
CA LEU A 44 8.53 2.07 5.98
C LEU A 44 7.39 3.09 5.96
N GLN A 45 7.57 4.18 6.68
CA GLN A 45 6.55 5.22 6.79
C GLN A 45 7.18 6.60 6.81
N GLY A 46 6.42 7.61 6.41
CA GLY A 46 6.87 8.99 6.38
C GLY A 46 5.75 9.96 6.09
N ILE A 47 6.12 11.23 5.92
CA ILE A 47 5.20 12.33 5.58
C ILE A 47 5.69 12.98 4.29
N ILE A 48 4.79 13.15 3.33
CA ILE A 48 5.07 13.81 2.06
C ILE A 48 4.59 15.26 2.16
N THR A 49 5.51 16.21 1.94
CA THR A 49 5.24 17.65 2.05
C THR A 49 5.68 18.40 0.80
N ASP A 50 5.02 19.53 0.56
CA ASP A 50 5.40 20.49 -0.46
C ASP A 50 6.76 21.12 -0.11
N ALA A 51 7.67 21.16 -1.08
CA ALA A 51 9.03 21.65 -0.85
C ALA A 51 9.08 23.15 -0.53
N VAL A 52 8.13 23.95 -1.01
CA VAL A 52 8.10 25.41 -0.85
C VAL A 52 7.23 25.79 0.35
N GLN A 53 5.98 25.34 0.35
CA GLN A 53 4.98 25.73 1.35
C GLN A 53 5.04 24.89 2.62
N LYS A 54 5.74 23.74 2.59
CA LYS A 54 5.85 22.78 3.70
C LYS A 54 4.53 22.16 4.15
N PHE A 55 3.46 22.30 3.35
CA PHE A 55 2.18 21.67 3.62
C PHE A 55 2.17 20.19 3.26
N PRO A 56 1.43 19.34 4.00
CA PRO A 56 1.28 17.94 3.65
C PRO A 56 0.56 17.77 2.31
N ILE A 57 1.01 16.80 1.51
CA ILE A 57 0.42 16.50 0.21
C ILE A 57 -0.42 15.22 0.32
N GLN A 58 -1.73 15.37 0.14
CA GLN A 58 -2.68 14.26 0.12
C GLN A 58 -2.75 13.57 -1.25
N GLY A 59 -2.92 12.25 -1.21
CA GLY A 59 -3.23 11.46 -2.39
C GLY A 59 -2.03 11.30 -3.32
N VAL A 60 -0.82 11.35 -2.79
CA VAL A 60 0.39 11.02 -3.53
C VAL A 60 0.44 9.51 -3.69
N GLN A 61 0.52 9.05 -4.94
CA GLN A 61 0.64 7.63 -5.25
C GLN A 61 2.02 7.14 -4.83
N VAL A 62 2.05 6.12 -3.97
CA VAL A 62 3.27 5.43 -3.55
C VAL A 62 3.31 4.07 -4.24
N SER A 63 4.36 3.82 -5.01
CA SER A 63 4.56 2.55 -5.71
C SER A 63 5.97 2.03 -5.52
N TYR A 64 6.14 0.72 -5.48
CA TYR A 64 7.45 0.06 -5.51
C TYR A 64 7.34 -1.29 -6.19
N GLY A 65 8.45 -1.77 -6.78
CA GLY A 65 8.43 -3.03 -7.55
C GLY A 65 7.43 -3.03 -8.72
N GLY A 66 7.17 -1.85 -9.29
CA GLY A 66 6.22 -1.67 -10.40
C GLY A 66 4.74 -1.74 -10.03
N LYS A 67 4.40 -1.82 -8.74
CA LYS A 67 3.00 -1.89 -8.26
C LYS A 67 2.65 -0.67 -7.41
N ILE A 68 1.42 -0.18 -7.57
CA ILE A 68 0.84 0.82 -6.66
C ILE A 68 0.59 0.13 -5.33
N TYR A 69 1.15 0.70 -4.27
CA TYR A 69 0.93 0.23 -2.91
C TYR A 69 -0.23 0.98 -2.25
N GLY A 70 -0.29 2.30 -2.44
CA GLY A 70 -1.36 3.12 -1.85
C GLY A 70 -1.14 4.61 -2.08
N TYR A 71 -1.88 5.41 -1.30
CA TYR A 71 -1.86 6.87 -1.42
C TYR A 71 -1.63 7.51 -0.05
N SER A 72 -0.95 8.66 -0.01
CA SER A 72 -0.84 9.44 1.24
C SER A 72 -2.20 9.96 1.70
N ASN A 73 -2.42 10.00 3.01
CA ASN A 73 -3.65 10.53 3.59
C ASN A 73 -3.65 12.08 3.64
N ASN A 74 -4.66 12.68 4.29
CA ASN A 74 -4.79 14.13 4.42
C ASN A 74 -3.66 14.81 5.23
N THR A 75 -2.93 14.06 6.06
CA THR A 75 -1.74 14.54 6.77
C THR A 75 -0.45 14.31 6.00
N GLY A 76 -0.54 13.84 4.74
CA GLY A 76 0.61 13.47 3.92
C GLY A 76 1.29 12.18 4.37
N PHE A 77 0.74 11.48 5.36
CA PHE A 77 1.31 10.25 5.90
C PHE A 77 1.13 9.10 4.91
N TYR A 78 2.20 8.32 4.74
CA TYR A 78 2.19 7.05 4.04
C TYR A 78 2.86 5.97 4.89
N LYS A 79 2.44 4.72 4.68
CA LYS A 79 3.07 3.55 5.28
C LYS A 79 3.02 2.40 4.28
N ILE A 80 4.17 1.82 3.99
CA ILE A 80 4.31 0.62 3.17
C ILE A 80 4.76 -0.58 3.99
N PHE A 81 4.40 -1.78 3.55
CA PHE A 81 4.89 -3.05 4.07
C PHE A 81 5.56 -3.82 2.94
N ALA A 82 6.77 -4.32 3.18
CA ALA A 82 7.51 -5.13 2.21
C ALA A 82 8.33 -6.23 2.89
N ALA A 83 8.63 -7.30 2.16
CA ALA A 83 9.61 -8.28 2.57
C ALA A 83 11.02 -7.67 2.63
N PRO A 84 11.99 -8.34 3.28
CA PRO A 84 13.38 -7.91 3.25
C PRO A 84 13.92 -7.70 1.84
N GLY A 85 14.53 -6.55 1.57
CA GLY A 85 15.10 -6.25 0.26
C GLY A 85 15.38 -4.78 0.02
N THR A 86 15.94 -4.49 -1.15
CA THR A 86 16.18 -3.12 -1.63
C THR A 86 15.13 -2.77 -2.67
N TYR A 87 14.44 -1.64 -2.49
CA TYR A 87 13.36 -1.23 -3.36
C TYR A 87 13.50 0.23 -3.77
N ASN A 88 13.16 0.51 -5.02
CA ASN A 88 12.93 1.88 -5.48
C ASN A 88 11.46 2.23 -5.23
N LEU A 89 11.22 3.16 -4.32
CA LEU A 89 9.92 3.76 -4.10
C LEU A 89 9.76 4.95 -5.04
N THR A 90 8.65 4.98 -5.77
CA THR A 90 8.25 6.12 -6.59
C THR A 90 7.05 6.80 -5.95
N PHE A 91 7.15 8.11 -5.80
CA PHE A 91 6.10 9.01 -5.35
C PHE A 91 5.66 9.86 -6.53
N SER A 92 4.38 9.78 -6.88
CA SER A 92 3.82 10.49 -8.03
C SER A 92 2.52 11.19 -7.67
N LYS A 93 2.38 12.43 -8.13
CA LYS A 93 1.19 13.25 -7.98
C LYS A 93 1.13 14.25 -9.13
N ASP A 94 -0.07 14.46 -9.69
CA ASP A 94 -0.28 15.48 -10.72
C ASP A 94 0.23 16.84 -10.23
N TYR A 95 0.85 17.59 -11.14
CA TYR A 95 1.45 18.91 -10.89
C TYR A 95 2.68 18.90 -9.96
N TYR A 96 3.15 17.74 -9.51
CA TYR A 96 4.41 17.55 -8.79
C TYR A 96 5.41 16.75 -9.63
N ASN A 97 6.69 17.01 -9.44
CA ASN A 97 7.74 16.16 -10.00
C ASN A 97 7.76 14.82 -9.26
N SER A 98 7.72 13.73 -10.02
CA SER A 98 7.88 12.39 -9.46
C SER A 98 9.25 12.25 -8.79
N THR A 99 9.25 11.69 -7.58
CA THR A 99 10.47 11.42 -6.83
C THR A 99 10.67 9.92 -6.70
N VAL A 100 11.91 9.47 -6.90
CA VAL A 100 12.31 8.09 -6.65
C VAL A 100 13.35 8.07 -5.54
N ILE A 101 13.13 7.23 -4.54
CA ILE A 101 14.11 6.96 -3.48
C ILE A 101 14.39 5.46 -3.44
N THR A 102 15.64 5.11 -3.14
CA THR A 102 16.05 3.72 -2.92
C THR A 102 16.11 3.48 -1.43
N GLU A 103 15.34 2.50 -0.96
CA GLU A 103 15.26 2.16 0.46
C GLU A 103 15.56 0.68 0.69
N HIS A 104 16.22 0.42 1.81
CA HIS A 104 16.56 -0.92 2.25
C HIS A 104 15.58 -1.33 3.35
N MET A 105 14.66 -2.22 3.01
CA MET A 105 13.71 -2.82 3.95
C MET A 105 14.45 -3.92 4.71
N THR A 106 15.35 -3.54 5.60
CA THR A 106 16.09 -4.46 6.46
C THR A 106 15.61 -4.31 7.90
N ARG A 107 16.10 -5.18 8.78
CA ARG A 107 15.89 -4.99 10.21
C ARG A 107 16.51 -3.66 10.60
N ASN A 108 15.68 -2.68 10.98
CA ASN A 108 16.18 -1.50 11.69
C ASN A 108 16.78 -2.00 13.01
N LEU A 109 18.12 -2.13 13.05
CA LEU A 109 18.88 -2.10 14.27
C LEU A 109 18.96 -0.63 14.69
N THR A 110 17.86 -0.07 15.20
CA THR A 110 18.01 1.11 16.05
C THR A 110 18.46 0.60 17.42
N GLU A 111 19.73 0.93 17.70
CA GLU A 111 20.45 0.82 18.97
C GLU A 111 19.64 1.35 20.17
#